data_AF-A0A2N0PH40-F1
#
_entry.id   AF-A0A2N0PH40-F1
#
_cell.length_a   1.000
_cell.length_b   1.000
_cell.length_c   1.000
_cell.angle_alpha   90.00
_cell.angle_beta   90.00
_cell.angle_gamma   90.00
#
_symmetry.space_group_name_H-M   'P 1'
#
loop_
_entity.id
_entity.type
_entity.pdbx_description
1 polymer ?
#
loop_
_entity_poly.entity_id
_entity_poly.type
_entity_poly.pdbx_seq_one_letter_code
_entity_poly.pdbx_strand_id
1 'polypeptide(L)'
;MSIKILKNKEPSAIKSKLARMIKYYGEIIDHNEKFGVERKDWDCYEKLDAIFGTHENIAPSFIANRSTDIDGEESSGMEPKTPKRSKKKERVWEKKLKLEKERIEKNYTIEMGKLEVGKQRWEFERDKMKMEHELKLKEMELRQSNNMSQ
;
A
#
# COMPACT_ATOMS: atom_id res chain seq x y z
N MET A 1 19.00 21.95 28.55
CA MET A 1 18.60 22.21 27.15
C MET A 1 17.14 22.63 27.14
N SER A 2 16.83 23.84 26.66
CA SER A 2 15.45 24.34 26.64
C SER A 2 14.64 23.66 25.54
N ILE A 3 13.66 22.85 25.94
CA ILE A 3 12.65 22.29 25.04
C ILE A 3 11.82 23.46 24.54
N LYS A 4 12.07 23.89 23.29
CA LYS A 4 11.23 24.87 22.60
C LYS A 4 9.90 24.19 22.27
N ILE A 5 8.97 24.18 23.24
CA ILE A 5 7.60 23.73 23.01
C ILE A 5 7.03 24.63 21.91
N LEU A 6 6.71 24.03 20.76
CA LEU A 6 6.09 24.72 19.65
C LEU A 6 4.84 25.42 20.19
N LYS A 7 4.75 26.75 20.09
CA LYS A 7 3.56 27.51 20.51
C LYS A 7 2.33 26.82 19.91
N ASN A 8 1.40 26.42 20.79
CA ASN A 8 0.23 25.62 20.43
C ASN A 8 -0.47 26.24 19.21
N LYS A 9 -0.33 25.61 18.04
CA LYS A 9 -1.04 26.06 16.84
C LYS A 9 -2.51 25.70 17.01
N GLU A 10 -3.38 26.63 16.61
CA GLU A 10 -4.82 26.40 16.59
C GLU A 10 -5.17 25.05 15.93
N PRO A 11 -6.04 24.21 16.53
CA PRO A 11 -6.39 22.90 15.98
C PRO A 11 -6.88 22.95 14.54
N SER A 12 -7.52 24.05 14.14
CA SER A 12 -7.94 24.32 12.76
C SER A 12 -6.75 24.42 11.81
N ALA A 13 -5.69 25.15 12.19
CA ALA A 13 -4.48 25.30 11.39
C ALA A 13 -3.75 23.95 11.20
N ILE A 14 -3.71 23.12 12.24
CA ILE A 14 -3.14 21.77 12.19
C ILE A 14 -3.95 20.89 11.22
N LYS A 15 -5.28 20.86 11.40
CA LYS A 15 -6.19 20.10 10.52
C LYS A 15 -6.07 20.53 9.05
N SER A 16 -6.07 21.84 8.79
CA SER A 16 -5.93 22.38 7.44
C SER A 16 -4.56 22.11 6.81
N LYS A 17 -3.50 21.99 7.61
CA LYS A 17 -2.17 21.60 7.13
C LYS A 17 -2.14 20.12 6.77
N LEU A 18 -2.68 19.25 7.62
CA LEU A 18 -2.80 17.80 7.36
C LEU A 18 -3.64 17.51 6.11
N ALA A 19 -4.79 18.17 5.96
CA ALA A 19 -5.64 18.00 4.78
C ALA A 19 -4.91 18.37 3.47
N ARG A 20 -4.12 19.46 3.49
CA ARG A 20 -3.30 19.86 2.35
C ARG A 20 -2.20 18.85 2.02
N MET A 21 -1.58 18.27 3.04
CA MET A 21 -0.56 17.22 2.84
C MET A 21 -1.20 15.96 2.26
N ILE A 22 -2.32 15.49 2.78
CA ILE A 22 -3.03 14.32 2.21
C ILE A 22 -3.37 14.55 0.73
N LYS A 23 -3.83 15.75 0.37
CA LYS A 23 -4.13 16.11 -1.01
C LYS A 23 -2.89 16.02 -1.91
N TYR A 24 -1.78 16.63 -1.47
CA TYR A 24 -0.52 16.60 -2.23
C TYR A 24 -0.03 15.16 -2.45
N TYR A 25 -0.28 14.25 -1.49
CA TYR A 25 0.12 12.84 -1.59
C TYR A 25 -0.66 12.11 -2.66
N GLY A 26 -1.98 12.34 -2.72
CA GLY A 26 -2.80 11.82 -3.81
C GLY A 26 -2.29 12.29 -5.17
N GLU A 27 -1.95 13.58 -5.31
CA GLU A 27 -1.46 14.14 -6.57
C GLU A 27 -0.14 13.50 -7.04
N ILE A 28 0.77 13.18 -6.12
CA ILE A 28 2.03 12.50 -6.43
C ILE A 28 1.79 11.03 -6.81
N ILE A 29 0.89 10.33 -6.11
CA ILE A 29 0.50 8.96 -6.46
C ILE A 29 -0.11 8.93 -7.88
N ASP A 30 -1.11 9.79 -8.13
CA ASP A 30 -1.81 9.86 -9.41
C ASP A 30 -0.85 10.18 -10.57
N HIS A 31 0.13 11.05 -10.33
CA HIS A 31 1.19 11.38 -11.28
C HIS A 31 2.06 10.15 -11.59
N ASN A 32 2.52 9.44 -10.55
CA ASN A 32 3.41 8.30 -10.69
C ASN A 32 2.72 7.10 -11.36
N GLU A 33 1.42 6.92 -11.13
CA GLU A 33 0.60 5.91 -11.80
C GLU A 33 0.43 6.23 -13.29
N LYS A 34 0.25 7.51 -13.65
CA LYS A 34 0.02 7.92 -15.04
C LYS A 34 1.27 7.99 -15.90
N PHE A 35 2.38 8.49 -15.38
CA PHE A 35 3.51 8.92 -16.23
C PHE A 35 4.75 8.02 -16.17
N GLY A 36 4.90 7.16 -15.14
CA GLY A 36 5.85 6.03 -15.07
C GLY A 36 7.36 6.31 -15.18
N VAL A 37 7.78 7.37 -15.86
CA VAL A 37 9.15 7.68 -16.30
C VAL A 37 9.76 8.82 -15.46
N GLU A 38 8.94 9.71 -14.90
CA GLU A 38 9.36 10.76 -13.96
C GLU A 38 8.67 10.57 -12.61
N ARG A 39 9.04 9.49 -11.89
CA ARG A 39 8.49 9.26 -10.55
C ARG A 39 8.91 10.39 -9.63
N LYS A 40 7.92 11.05 -9.03
CA LYS A 40 8.14 12.06 -7.99
C LYS A 40 8.15 11.36 -6.64
N ASP A 41 9.26 11.46 -5.94
CA ASP A 41 9.36 11.00 -4.57
C ASP A 41 8.71 12.01 -3.62
N TRP A 42 8.17 11.48 -2.52
CA TRP A 42 7.53 12.29 -1.50
C TRP A 42 8.57 12.83 -0.52
N ASP A 43 9.14 14.00 -0.81
CA ASP A 43 10.15 14.65 0.05
C ASP A 43 9.61 15.10 1.42
N CYS A 44 8.29 15.04 1.63
CA CYS A 44 7.68 15.42 2.91
C CYS A 44 7.71 14.29 3.96
N TYR A 45 8.23 13.09 3.63
CA TYR A 45 8.32 12.02 4.61
C TYR A 45 9.39 12.35 5.66
N GLU A 46 10.57 12.75 5.23
CA GLU A 46 11.67 13.15 6.13
C GLU A 46 11.32 14.38 6.98
N LYS A 47 10.57 15.34 6.41
CA LYS A 47 10.10 16.51 7.16
C LYS A 47 9.02 16.16 8.19
N LEU A 48 8.19 15.15 7.93
CA LEU A 48 7.24 14.64 8.91
C LEU A 48 7.98 13.87 10.00
N ASP A 49 8.92 13.01 9.62
CA ASP A 49 9.74 12.24 10.55
C ASP A 49 10.62 13.15 11.43
N ALA A 50 11.10 14.28 10.92
CA ALA A 50 11.81 15.29 11.73
C ALA A 50 10.90 16.06 12.70
N ILE A 51 9.60 16.21 12.40
CA ILE A 51 8.62 16.91 13.26
C ILE A 51 8.03 15.96 14.31
N PHE A 52 7.73 14.73 13.91
CA PHE A 52 7.08 13.73 14.76
C PHE A 52 8.08 12.75 15.42
N GLY A 53 9.33 12.71 14.94
CA GLY A 53 10.37 11.75 15.33
C GLY A 53 10.13 10.35 14.76
N THR A 54 11.18 9.53 14.68
CA THR A 54 11.09 8.06 14.61
C THR A 54 10.68 7.51 15.99
N HIS A 55 9.56 7.96 16.51
CA HIS A 55 9.03 7.41 17.75
C HIS A 55 8.45 6.03 17.43
N GLU A 56 8.87 5.00 18.16
CA GLU A 56 8.28 3.65 18.08
C GLU A 56 6.75 3.77 18.07
N ASN A 57 6.06 2.93 17.29
CA ASN A 57 4.59 2.93 17.22
C ASN A 57 4.02 2.58 18.61
N ILE A 58 3.92 3.57 19.50
CA ILE A 58 3.28 3.41 20.79
C ILE A 58 1.81 3.31 20.49
N ALA A 59 1.25 2.12 20.74
CA ALA A 59 -0.17 1.88 20.65
C ALA A 59 -0.90 2.99 21.43
N PRO A 60 -1.97 3.59 20.88
CA PRO A 60 -2.69 4.70 21.51
C PRO A 60 -3.16 4.42 22.95
N SER A 61 -3.23 3.15 23.35
CA SER A 61 -3.52 2.70 24.71
C SER A 61 -2.49 3.17 25.75
N PHE A 62 -1.23 3.40 25.39
CA PHE A 62 -0.18 3.73 26.34
C PHE A 62 -0.02 5.24 26.58
N ILE A 63 -0.44 6.09 25.63
CA ILE A 63 -0.34 7.56 25.75
C ILE A 63 -1.43 8.14 26.68
N ALA A 64 -2.54 7.42 26.89
CA ALA A 64 -3.66 7.91 27.70
C ALA A 64 -3.41 7.96 29.22
N ASN A 65 -2.27 7.46 29.72
CA ASN A 65 -2.00 7.30 31.15
C ASN A 65 -0.84 8.14 31.71
N ARG A 66 -0.19 9.03 30.93
CA ARG A 66 1.01 9.78 31.38
C ARG A 66 0.86 11.31 31.35
N SER A 67 -0.16 11.82 32.01
CA SER A 67 -0.22 13.22 32.45
C SER A 67 -1.01 13.19 33.75
N THR A 68 -0.45 13.34 34.94
CA THR A 68 0.64 14.21 35.41
C THR A 68 1.15 13.68 36.74
N ASP A 69 2.46 13.40 36.86
CA ASP A 69 3.14 13.43 38.16
C ASP A 69 3.32 14.91 38.51
N ILE A 70 2.30 15.47 39.16
CA ILE A 70 2.41 16.70 39.95
C ILE A 70 1.93 16.30 41.34
N ASP A 71 2.83 16.42 42.31
CA ASP A 71 2.69 15.98 43.69
C ASP A 71 1.40 16.49 44.37
N GLY A 72 0.65 15.59 45.01
CA GLY A 72 -0.53 15.96 45.78
C GLY A 72 -1.41 14.78 46.20
N GLU A 73 -1.08 14.21 47.37
CA GLU A 73 -1.98 13.72 48.42
C GLU A 73 -3.19 12.79 48.07
N GLU A 74 -3.10 11.58 48.63
CA GLU A 74 -4.14 10.59 48.97
C GLU A 74 -5.62 10.97 48.73
N SER A 75 -6.32 10.26 47.83
CA SER A 75 -7.74 9.94 48.04
C SER A 75 -8.22 8.81 47.12
N SER A 76 -8.94 7.90 47.75
CA SER A 76 -9.52 6.63 47.29
C SER A 76 -10.35 6.68 46.00
N GLY A 77 -10.11 5.67 45.15
CA GLY A 77 -11.12 4.87 44.45
C GLY A 77 -12.14 5.58 43.56
N MET A 78 -11.91 5.60 42.24
CA MET A 78 -12.99 5.53 41.25
C MET A 78 -12.51 4.82 39.97
N GLU A 79 -13.25 3.80 39.53
CA GLU A 79 -13.06 3.13 38.25
C GLU A 79 -13.02 4.11 37.06
N PRO A 80 -12.22 3.84 36.01
CA PRO A 80 -12.19 4.68 34.83
C PRO A 80 -13.41 4.39 33.94
N LYS A 81 -14.39 5.29 34.01
CA LYS A 81 -15.48 5.38 33.01
C LYS A 81 -14.88 5.81 31.67
N THR A 82 -14.78 4.87 30.74
CA THR A 82 -14.37 5.10 29.35
C THR A 82 -15.27 6.15 28.66
N PRO A 83 -14.71 7.13 27.93
CA PRO A 83 -15.52 8.02 27.11
C PRO A 83 -16.01 7.23 25.89
N LYS A 84 -17.33 7.03 25.80
CA LYS A 84 -18.02 6.35 24.69
C LYS A 84 -17.71 7.07 23.37
N ARG A 85 -16.66 6.63 22.66
CA ARG A 85 -16.45 6.90 21.24
C ARG A 85 -17.76 6.52 20.54
N SER A 86 -18.39 7.47 19.86
CA SER A 86 -19.75 7.25 19.36
C SER A 86 -19.79 6.06 18.40
N LYS A 87 -20.51 4.99 18.79
CA LYS A 87 -20.64 3.69 18.09
C LYS A 87 -20.95 3.79 16.58
N LYS A 88 -21.36 4.96 16.09
CA LYS A 88 -21.60 5.23 14.66
C LYS A 88 -20.30 5.43 13.86
N LYS A 89 -19.30 6.14 14.39
CA LYS A 89 -18.06 6.42 13.64
C LYS A 89 -17.21 5.17 13.47
N GLU A 90 -17.12 4.35 14.51
CA GLU A 90 -16.37 3.09 14.52
C GLU A 90 -16.88 2.09 13.47
N ARG A 91 -18.21 1.90 13.39
CA ARG A 91 -18.84 1.06 12.36
C ARG A 91 -18.61 1.51 10.92
N VAL A 92 -18.44 2.82 10.69
CA VAL A 92 -18.13 3.36 9.35
C VAL A 92 -16.68 3.03 8.96
N TRP A 93 -15.74 3.14 9.89
CA TRP A 93 -14.34 2.78 9.66
C TRP A 93 -14.16 1.29 9.41
N GLU A 94 -14.82 0.42 10.18
CA GLU A 94 -14.79 -1.04 9.95
C GLU A 94 -15.32 -1.43 8.57
N LYS A 95 -16.45 -0.83 8.15
CA LYS A 95 -16.99 -1.05 6.80
C LYS A 95 -16.03 -0.60 5.71
N LYS A 96 -15.38 0.56 5.89
CA LYS A 96 -14.39 1.08 4.94
C LYS A 96 -13.18 0.15 4.85
N LEU A 97 -12.67 -0.33 5.97
CA LEU A 97 -11.53 -1.26 6.01
C LEU A 97 -11.88 -2.60 5.32
N LYS A 98 -13.08 -3.12 5.54
CA LYS A 98 -13.55 -4.35 4.91
C LYS A 98 -13.64 -4.22 3.38
N LEU A 99 -14.21 -3.11 2.90
CA LEU A 99 -14.31 -2.81 1.47
C LEU A 99 -12.92 -2.66 0.83
N GLU A 100 -12.00 -2.00 1.51
CA GLU A 100 -10.63 -1.83 1.02
C GLU A 100 -9.90 -3.17 0.90
N LYS A 101 -10.05 -4.04 1.91
CA LYS A 101 -9.49 -5.39 1.88
C LYS A 101 -10.06 -6.22 0.72
N GLU A 102 -11.38 -6.17 0.53
CA GLU A 102 -12.05 -6.87 -0.58
C GLU A 102 -11.59 -6.35 -1.95
N ARG A 103 -11.38 -5.03 -2.08
CA ARG A 103 -10.86 -4.40 -3.31
C ARG A 103 -9.46 -4.91 -3.64
N ILE A 104 -8.57 -4.97 -2.64
CA ILE A 104 -7.19 -5.44 -2.81
C ILE A 104 -7.18 -6.93 -3.21
N GLU A 105 -7.98 -7.75 -2.55
CA GLU A 105 -8.08 -9.19 -2.84
C GLU A 105 -8.60 -9.47 -4.25
N LYS A 106 -9.63 -8.73 -4.69
CA LYS A 106 -10.10 -8.80 -6.08
C LYS A 106 -9.03 -8.38 -7.08
N ASN A 107 -8.30 -7.30 -6.80
CA ASN A 107 -7.24 -6.83 -7.69
C ASN A 107 -6.12 -7.87 -7.83
N TYR A 108 -5.67 -8.43 -6.71
CA TYR A 108 -4.68 -9.52 -6.69
C TYR A 108 -5.15 -10.73 -7.51
N THR A 109 -6.40 -11.12 -7.36
CA THR A 109 -6.99 -12.24 -8.11
C THR A 109 -6.98 -12.00 -9.62
N ILE A 110 -7.34 -10.78 -10.04
CA ILE A 110 -7.32 -10.38 -11.46
C ILE A 110 -5.89 -10.40 -12.01
N GLU A 111 -4.92 -9.90 -11.24
CA GLU A 111 -3.51 -9.86 -11.64
C GLU A 111 -2.93 -11.28 -11.80
N MET A 112 -3.22 -12.16 -10.85
CA MET A 112 -2.88 -13.58 -10.95
C MET A 112 -3.50 -14.23 -12.18
N GLY A 113 -4.78 -13.94 -12.47
CA GLY A 113 -5.45 -14.44 -13.68
C GLY A 113 -4.77 -13.96 -14.97
N LYS A 114 -4.37 -12.69 -15.05
CA LYS A 114 -3.66 -12.15 -16.22
C LYS A 114 -2.30 -12.82 -16.44
N LEU A 115 -1.56 -13.07 -15.36
CA LEU A 115 -0.27 -13.76 -15.40
C LEU A 115 -0.42 -15.20 -15.88
N GLU A 116 -1.41 -15.94 -15.37
CA GLU A 116 -1.67 -17.32 -15.77
C GLU A 116 -2.01 -17.43 -17.27
N VAL A 117 -2.91 -16.57 -17.77
CA VAL A 117 -3.23 -16.56 -19.21
C VAL A 117 -2.01 -16.15 -20.04
N GLY A 118 -1.20 -15.22 -19.54
CA GLY A 118 0.07 -14.85 -20.18
C GLY A 118 1.02 -16.04 -20.31
N LYS A 119 1.20 -16.79 -19.23
CA LYS A 119 2.04 -18.00 -19.19
C LYS A 119 1.54 -19.06 -20.18
N GLN A 120 0.23 -19.35 -20.19
CA GLN A 120 -0.35 -20.32 -21.12
C GLN A 120 -0.15 -19.94 -22.59
N ARG A 121 -0.29 -18.64 -22.92
CA ARG A 121 0.01 -18.15 -24.29
C ARG A 121 1.47 -18.37 -24.66
N TRP A 122 2.40 -18.05 -23.78
CA TRP A 122 3.84 -18.27 -24.03
C TRP A 122 4.16 -19.74 -24.23
N GLU A 123 3.57 -20.63 -23.44
CA GLU A 123 3.74 -22.08 -23.58
C GLU A 123 3.19 -22.58 -24.92
N PHE A 124 2.00 -22.12 -25.30
CA PHE A 124 1.38 -22.46 -26.58
C PHE A 124 2.25 -22.00 -27.77
N GLU A 125 2.72 -20.75 -27.76
CA GLU A 125 3.56 -20.21 -28.84
C GLU A 125 4.89 -20.99 -28.97
N ARG A 126 5.50 -21.33 -27.83
CA ARG A 126 6.71 -22.14 -27.77
C ARG A 126 6.47 -23.54 -28.36
N ASP A 127 5.39 -24.20 -27.98
CA ASP A 127 5.10 -25.56 -28.43
C ASP A 127 4.70 -25.59 -29.91
N LYS A 128 3.98 -24.57 -30.37
CA LYS A 128 3.72 -24.32 -31.80
C LYS A 128 5.03 -24.20 -32.59
N MET A 129 5.99 -23.41 -32.11
CA MET A 129 7.29 -23.25 -32.77
C MET A 129 8.09 -24.56 -32.84
N LYS A 130 8.03 -25.39 -31.79
CA LYS A 130 8.66 -26.73 -31.80
C LYS A 130 8.03 -27.64 -32.85
N MET A 131 6.71 -27.67 -32.93
CA MET A 131 5.99 -28.50 -33.91
C MET A 131 6.28 -28.06 -35.35
N GLU A 132 6.31 -26.75 -35.61
CA GLU A 132 6.66 -26.21 -36.93
C GLU A 132 8.10 -26.59 -37.34
N HIS A 133 9.05 -26.49 -36.40
CA HIS A 133 10.42 -26.90 -36.64
C HIS A 133 10.53 -28.40 -36.94
N GLU A 134 9.87 -29.26 -36.16
CA GLU A 134 9.85 -30.71 -36.38
C GLU A 134 9.23 -31.07 -37.74
N LEU A 135 8.11 -30.43 -38.10
CA LEU A 135 7.44 -30.64 -39.37
C LEU A 135 8.36 -30.26 -40.55
N LYS A 136 9.05 -29.13 -40.45
CA LYS A 136 10.01 -28.69 -41.46
C LYS A 136 11.19 -29.65 -41.62
N LEU A 137 11.66 -30.24 -40.51
CA LEU A 137 12.72 -31.24 -40.54
C LEU A 137 12.28 -32.51 -41.30
N LYS A 138 11.09 -33.04 -40.98
CA LYS A 138 10.52 -34.21 -41.66
C LYS A 138 10.27 -33.94 -43.15
N GLU A 139 9.84 -32.74 -43.51
CA GLU A 139 9.65 -32.37 -44.91
C GLU A 139 10.98 -32.36 -45.69
N MET A 140 12.05 -31.85 -45.09
CA MET A 140 13.39 -31.87 -45.69
C MET A 140 13.91 -33.30 -45.86
N GLU A 141 13.75 -34.16 -44.85
CA GLU A 141 14.14 -35.58 -44.92
C GLU A 141 13.40 -36.33 -46.04
N LEU A 142 12.09 -36.08 -46.20
CA LEU A 142 11.28 -36.68 -47.25
C LEU A 142 11.74 -36.23 -48.65
N ARG A 143 12.02 -34.93 -48.83
CA ARG A 143 12.56 -34.37 -50.08
C ARG A 143 13.92 -34.99 -50.43
N GLN A 144 14.81 -35.16 -49.45
CA GLN A 144 16.12 -35.79 -49.66
C GLN A 144 15.98 -37.26 -50.05
N SER A 145 15.12 -38.02 -49.37
CA SER A 145 14.88 -39.45 -49.64
C SER A 145 14.29 -39.69 -51.03
N ASN A 146 13.35 -38.84 -51.48
CA ASN A 146 12.79 -38.91 -52.82
C ASN A 146 13.82 -38.59 -53.91
N ASN A 147 14.69 -37.60 -53.69
CA ASN A 147 15.75 -37.26 -54.64
C ASN A 147 16.85 -38.34 -54.75
N MET A 148 17.07 -39.13 -53.70
CA MET A 148 18.05 -40.23 -53.68
C MET A 148 17.52 -41.55 -54.28
N SER A 149 16.21 -41.62 -54.58
CA SER A 149 15.54 -42.81 -55.11
C SER A 149 15.18 -42.70 -56.61
N GLN A 150 15.58 -41.59 -57.27
CA GLN A 150 15.54 -41.40 -58.73
C GLN A 150 16.93 -41.59 -59.33
#